data_AF-A0A8S8ZLU2-F1
#
_entry.id   AF-A0A8S8ZLU2-F1
#
_cell.length_a   1.000
_cell.length_b   1.000
_cell.length_c   1.000
_cell.angle_alpha   90.00
_cell.angle_beta   90.00
_cell.angle_gamma   90.00
#
_symmetry.space_group_name_H-M   'P 1'
#
loop_
_entity.id
_entity.type
_entity.pdbx_description
1 polymer ?
#
loop_
_entity_poly.entity_id
_entity_poly.type
_entity_poly.pdbx_seq_one_letter_code
_entity_poly.pdbx_strand_id
1 'polypeptide(L)'
;MIENVKPASIYSRHLCHCLTFRYKRVHISRPEEMTPKPTSSHAKYCFPSPHHPSKMSTNTNTDIFTIHAVPGTDIWRKPPTTNIYNAPTAAPRTTRSRGPLSSFLSARASFSFPWRERYDQAGILLAFRPRSSSFPSETKEEIPQKWIKTGIEFYQSAPQFSTVATDNWADWSVTPLTSPTDWTTILVEKSGDKHGKSLWVYRVVLDEKTGEEKERIALREICWVYGLDGEAWDLEVVAMAARPEKNAEGGEELVVKVRGWEVKWEEE
;
A
#
# COMPACT_ATOMS: atom_id res chain seq x y z
N MET A 1 -56.59 1.86 46.81
CA MET A 1 -56.49 3.31 46.49
C MET A 1 -55.02 3.64 46.30
N ILE A 2 -54.77 4.61 45.43
CA ILE A 2 -53.49 5.21 45.01
C ILE A 2 -52.98 4.65 43.68
N GLU A 3 -52.84 5.61 42.79
CA GLU A 3 -52.90 5.58 41.34
C GLU A 3 -51.56 5.28 40.66
N ASN A 4 -51.69 4.76 39.43
CA ASN A 4 -50.65 4.72 38.41
C ASN A 4 -50.15 6.12 38.06
N VAL A 5 -48.85 6.37 38.21
CA VAL A 5 -48.17 7.52 37.60
C VAL A 5 -47.13 7.00 36.60
N LYS A 6 -47.35 7.33 35.32
CA LYS A 6 -46.39 7.13 34.22
C LYS A 6 -45.24 8.13 34.34
N PRO A 7 -43.99 7.78 34.03
CA PRO A 7 -42.94 8.78 33.81
C PRO A 7 -43.04 9.37 32.39
N ALA A 8 -43.02 10.71 32.34
CA ALA A 8 -43.06 11.51 31.14
C ALA A 8 -41.72 11.50 30.38
N SER A 9 -41.83 11.47 29.05
CA SER A 9 -40.73 11.65 28.10
C SER A 9 -40.20 13.09 28.17
N ILE A 10 -38.90 13.26 28.44
CA ILE A 10 -38.21 14.55 28.29
C ILE A 10 -37.41 14.51 26.98
N TYR A 11 -37.96 15.15 25.95
CA TYR A 11 -37.23 15.55 24.75
C TYR A 11 -36.31 16.72 25.10
N SER A 12 -35.00 16.51 25.10
CA SER A 12 -34.03 17.60 25.09
C SER A 12 -33.66 17.93 23.64
N ARG A 13 -34.26 19.01 23.10
CA ARG A 13 -33.87 19.59 21.81
C ARG A 13 -32.54 20.33 22.00
N HIS A 14 -31.43 19.72 21.56
CA HIS A 14 -30.19 20.45 21.38
C HIS A 14 -30.28 21.27 20.08
N LEU A 15 -30.44 22.59 20.25
CA LEU A 15 -30.29 23.59 19.20
C LEU A 15 -28.84 23.58 18.70
N CYS A 16 -28.63 23.04 17.51
CA CYS A 16 -27.36 23.17 16.79
C CYS A 16 -27.33 24.57 16.14
N HIS A 17 -26.60 25.51 16.75
CA HIS A 17 -26.32 26.79 16.11
C HIS A 17 -25.39 26.57 14.92
N CYS A 18 -25.97 26.72 13.72
CA CYS A 18 -25.24 26.74 12.46
C CYS A 18 -24.45 28.06 12.35
N LEU A 19 -23.15 28.01 12.68
CA LEU A 19 -22.21 29.11 12.39
C LEU A 19 -21.94 29.15 10.88
N THR A 20 -22.66 30.01 10.16
CA THR A 20 -22.33 30.35 8.78
C THR A 20 -21.09 31.24 8.74
N PHE A 21 -19.94 30.70 8.35
CA PHE A 21 -18.78 31.50 7.98
C PHE A 21 -19.01 32.16 6.62
N ARG A 22 -19.28 33.47 6.61
CA ARG A 22 -19.21 34.30 5.40
C ARG A 22 -17.73 34.57 5.08
N TYR A 23 -17.20 33.95 4.02
CA TYR A 23 -15.93 34.38 3.44
C TYR A 23 -16.10 35.78 2.83
N LYS A 24 -15.45 36.79 3.41
CA LYS A 24 -15.21 38.06 2.72
C LYS A 24 -14.15 37.84 1.65
N ARG A 25 -14.53 38.04 0.40
CA ARG A 25 -13.63 38.09 -0.76
C ARG A 25 -12.70 39.29 -0.59
N VAL A 26 -11.42 39.05 -0.31
CA VAL A 26 -10.39 40.10 -0.35
C VAL A 26 -9.91 40.21 -1.78
N HIS A 27 -10.12 41.36 -2.41
CA HIS A 27 -9.49 41.70 -3.69
C HIS A 27 -7.99 41.93 -3.44
N ILE A 28 -7.17 40.98 -3.88
CA ILE A 28 -5.72 41.14 -3.96
C ILE A 28 -5.42 41.71 -5.36
N SER A 29 -4.89 42.93 -5.39
CA SER A 29 -4.33 43.56 -6.59
C SER A 29 -3.06 42.83 -7.02
N ARG A 30 -2.96 42.59 -8.33
CA ARG A 30 -1.88 41.90 -9.02
C ARG A 30 -0.62 42.78 -9.04
N PRO A 31 0.56 42.34 -8.54
CA PRO A 31 1.80 43.07 -8.77
C PRO A 31 2.29 42.85 -10.20
N GLU A 32 2.86 43.91 -10.78
CA GLU A 32 3.38 43.99 -12.14
C GLU A 32 4.48 42.97 -12.44
N GLU A 33 4.46 42.50 -13.69
CA GLU A 33 5.35 41.52 -14.29
C GLU A 33 6.69 42.19 -14.65
N MET A 34 7.75 41.87 -13.91
CA MET A 34 9.10 42.37 -14.20
C MET A 34 9.88 41.30 -14.97
N THR A 35 10.10 41.55 -16.26
CA THR A 35 10.82 40.67 -17.18
C THR A 35 12.34 40.74 -16.93
N PRO A 36 13.06 39.61 -16.81
CA PRO A 36 14.52 39.63 -16.75
C PRO A 36 15.14 39.66 -18.16
N LYS A 37 16.09 40.59 -18.34
CA LYS A 37 16.97 40.73 -19.53
C LYS A 37 17.96 39.55 -19.62
N PRO A 38 18.37 39.14 -20.84
CA PRO A 38 19.32 38.05 -21.01
C PRO A 38 20.76 38.55 -20.82
N THR A 39 21.50 37.92 -19.91
CA THR A 39 22.97 38.05 -19.82
C THR A 39 23.62 36.75 -20.24
N SER A 40 24.37 36.83 -21.33
CA SER A 40 25.26 35.82 -21.89
C SER A 40 26.48 35.64 -20.99
N SER A 41 26.78 34.40 -20.61
CA SER A 41 28.17 33.98 -20.41
C SER A 41 28.31 32.50 -20.78
N HIS A 42 29.08 32.25 -21.83
CA HIS A 42 29.47 30.93 -22.29
C HIS A 42 30.54 30.35 -21.35
N ALA A 43 30.19 29.33 -20.57
CA ALA A 43 31.17 28.40 -20.00
C ALA A 43 31.01 27.04 -20.69
N LYS A 44 32.02 26.66 -21.48
CA LYS A 44 32.13 25.37 -22.16
C LYS A 44 32.38 24.29 -21.10
N TYR A 45 31.42 23.39 -20.91
CA TYR A 45 31.67 22.09 -20.30
C TYR A 45 31.49 21.01 -21.38
N CYS A 46 32.56 20.25 -21.58
CA CYS A 46 32.66 19.14 -22.53
C CYS A 46 31.90 17.95 -21.93
N PHE A 47 30.83 17.49 -22.60
CA PHE A 47 30.13 16.26 -22.24
C PHE A 47 30.81 15.07 -22.93
N PRO A 48 31.15 13.97 -22.23
CA PRO A 48 31.51 12.72 -22.90
C PRO A 48 30.28 12.12 -23.60
N SER A 49 30.53 11.58 -24.79
CA SER A 49 29.58 10.97 -25.74
C SER A 49 28.61 9.95 -25.09
N PRO A 50 27.37 9.81 -25.59
CA PRO A 50 26.44 8.81 -25.04
C PRO A 50 26.95 7.41 -25.35
N HIS A 51 27.25 6.65 -24.30
CA HIS A 51 27.40 5.21 -24.40
C HIS A 51 26.09 4.61 -24.93
N HIS A 52 26.26 3.83 -26.00
CA HIS A 52 25.27 2.97 -26.62
C HIS A 52 24.45 2.23 -25.55
N PRO A 53 23.12 2.35 -25.48
CA PRO A 53 22.34 1.49 -24.60
C PRO A 53 22.43 0.07 -25.15
N SER A 54 23.13 -0.78 -24.41
CA SER A 54 23.03 -2.22 -24.57
C SER A 54 21.55 -2.58 -24.50
N LYS A 55 21.03 -3.18 -25.58
CA LYS A 55 19.67 -3.74 -25.63
C LYS A 55 19.49 -4.67 -24.43
N MET A 56 18.82 -4.20 -23.39
CA MET A 56 18.29 -5.05 -22.35
C MET A 56 17.17 -5.85 -23.01
N SER A 57 17.40 -7.14 -23.17
CA SER A 57 16.40 -8.09 -23.64
C SER A 57 15.26 -8.12 -22.61
N THR A 58 14.12 -7.56 -22.96
CA THR A 58 12.87 -7.66 -22.19
C THR A 58 12.28 -9.06 -22.38
N ASN A 59 12.84 -10.04 -21.68
CA ASN A 59 12.17 -11.32 -21.52
C ASN A 59 11.08 -11.16 -20.44
N THR A 60 9.91 -10.66 -20.84
CA THR A 60 8.69 -10.75 -20.02
C THR A 60 8.18 -12.18 -20.06
N ASN A 61 8.88 -13.08 -19.36
CA ASN A 61 8.30 -14.37 -19.05
C ASN A 61 7.11 -14.10 -18.11
N THR A 62 5.90 -14.08 -18.67
CA THR A 62 4.65 -13.76 -17.97
C THR A 62 4.24 -14.93 -17.07
N ASP A 63 5.06 -15.24 -16.07
CA ASP A 63 4.72 -16.21 -15.05
C ASP A 63 3.64 -15.60 -14.15
N ILE A 64 2.40 -15.95 -14.47
CA ILE A 64 1.22 -15.62 -13.66
C ILE A 64 1.06 -16.72 -12.63
N PHE A 65 0.97 -16.35 -11.35
CA PHE A 65 0.51 -17.25 -10.30
C PHE A 65 -0.78 -16.72 -9.67
N THR A 66 -1.47 -17.59 -8.95
CA THR A 66 -2.78 -17.28 -8.36
C THR A 66 -2.78 -17.48 -6.84
N ILE A 67 -3.62 -16.72 -6.16
CA ILE A 67 -3.89 -16.84 -4.72
C ILE A 67 -5.40 -16.94 -4.55
N HIS A 68 -5.82 -17.89 -3.72
CA HIS A 68 -7.22 -18.24 -3.50
C HIS A 68 -7.61 -17.90 -2.07
N ALA A 69 -8.47 -16.91 -1.87
CA ALA A 69 -8.93 -16.50 -0.54
C ALA A 69 -10.39 -16.93 -0.32
N VAL A 70 -10.58 -17.85 0.63
CA VAL A 70 -11.91 -18.24 1.12
C VAL A 70 -12.56 -17.08 1.89
N PRO A 71 -13.90 -17.05 1.99
CA PRO A 71 -14.63 -16.11 2.85
C PRO A 71 -14.14 -16.10 4.31
N GLY A 72 -14.14 -14.93 4.94
CA GLY A 72 -13.69 -14.72 6.32
C GLY A 72 -12.17 -14.60 6.52
N THR A 73 -11.41 -14.36 5.45
CA THR A 73 -9.96 -14.12 5.51
C THR A 73 -9.63 -12.63 5.61
N ASP A 74 -8.65 -12.26 6.43
CA ASP A 74 -8.15 -10.88 6.56
C ASP A 74 -6.74 -10.81 7.17
N ILE A 75 -6.12 -9.64 7.03
CA ILE A 75 -4.92 -9.20 7.76
C ILE A 75 -5.26 -7.85 8.38
N TRP A 76 -5.63 -7.84 9.66
CA TRP A 76 -6.14 -6.65 10.32
C TRP A 76 -5.90 -6.68 11.82
N ARG A 77 -5.52 -5.53 12.39
CA ARG A 77 -5.31 -5.40 13.82
C ARG A 77 -5.94 -4.12 14.35
N LYS A 78 -6.99 -4.23 15.16
CA LYS A 78 -7.73 -3.08 15.72
C LYS A 78 -7.88 -3.21 17.23
N PRO A 79 -7.57 -2.15 17.99
CA PRO A 79 -7.69 -2.19 19.44
C PRO A 79 -9.17 -2.30 19.86
N PRO A 80 -9.45 -2.88 21.04
CA PRO A 80 -8.47 -3.47 21.96
C PRO A 80 -8.16 -4.95 21.70
N THR A 81 -8.96 -5.66 20.89
CA THR A 81 -8.96 -7.14 20.88
C THR A 81 -8.84 -7.78 19.50
N THR A 82 -9.03 -7.04 18.41
CA THR A 82 -9.04 -7.64 17.06
C THR A 82 -7.61 -7.80 16.56
N ASN A 83 -7.21 -9.04 16.28
CA ASN A 83 -5.95 -9.39 15.62
C ASN A 83 -6.20 -10.59 14.71
N ILE A 84 -6.35 -10.32 13.41
CA ILE A 84 -6.65 -11.31 12.36
C ILE A 84 -5.46 -11.33 11.42
N TYR A 85 -4.95 -12.53 11.12
CA TYR A 85 -3.85 -12.74 10.20
C TYR A 85 -3.98 -14.15 9.60
N ASN A 86 -5.05 -14.37 8.83
CA ASN A 86 -5.39 -15.68 8.26
C ASN A 86 -5.55 -15.64 6.73
N ALA A 87 -5.18 -14.52 6.10
CA ALA A 87 -5.24 -14.40 4.65
C ALA A 87 -4.15 -15.25 3.97
N PRO A 88 -4.47 -15.94 2.86
CA PRO A 88 -3.48 -16.69 2.09
C PRO A 88 -2.44 -15.76 1.47
N THR A 89 -1.20 -16.25 1.43
CA THR A 89 -0.07 -15.56 0.81
C THR A 89 0.68 -16.48 -0.13
N ALA A 90 1.39 -15.90 -1.10
CA ALA A 90 2.24 -16.66 -2.01
C ALA A 90 3.39 -15.80 -2.55
N ALA A 91 4.50 -16.46 -2.89
CA ALA A 91 5.55 -15.92 -3.74
C ALA A 91 6.07 -17.05 -4.64
N PRO A 92 6.55 -16.76 -5.86
CA PRO A 92 7.23 -17.75 -6.69
C PRO A 92 8.42 -18.36 -5.93
N ARG A 93 8.58 -19.68 -6.02
CA ARG A 93 9.69 -20.40 -5.34
C ARG A 93 11.08 -19.94 -5.78
N THR A 94 11.17 -19.33 -6.95
CA THR A 94 12.41 -18.81 -7.54
C THR A 94 12.79 -17.42 -7.02
N THR A 95 11.89 -16.74 -6.29
CA THR A 95 12.14 -15.39 -5.76
C THR A 95 12.55 -15.47 -4.29
N ARG A 96 13.64 -14.78 -3.92
CA ARG A 96 13.98 -14.54 -2.52
C ARG A 96 12.89 -13.68 -1.87
N SER A 97 12.04 -14.29 -1.04
CA SER A 97 10.95 -13.59 -0.33
C SER A 97 11.36 -13.06 1.04
N ARG A 98 12.51 -13.47 1.60
CA ARG A 98 12.94 -13.08 2.95
C ARG A 98 14.41 -12.67 3.01
N GLY A 99 14.72 -11.70 3.86
CA GLY A 99 16.08 -11.23 4.13
C GLY A 99 16.14 -10.20 5.27
N PRO A 100 17.35 -9.72 5.61
CA PRO A 100 17.53 -8.60 6.53
C PRO A 100 16.75 -7.37 6.06
N LEU A 101 16.07 -6.67 6.96
CA LEU A 101 15.36 -5.42 6.63
C LEU A 101 16.29 -4.38 6.00
N SER A 102 17.55 -4.30 6.48
CA SER A 102 18.57 -3.40 5.95
C SER A 102 18.82 -3.58 4.45
N SER A 103 18.78 -4.84 3.99
CA SER A 103 19.05 -5.23 2.60
C SER A 103 17.86 -5.07 1.66
N PHE A 104 16.63 -4.85 2.14
CA PHE A 104 15.48 -4.69 1.26
C PHE A 104 15.59 -3.43 0.39
N LEU A 105 15.30 -3.55 -0.91
CA LEU A 105 15.30 -2.43 -1.85
C LEU A 105 13.89 -2.11 -2.35
N SER A 106 13.21 -3.08 -2.94
CA SER A 106 11.86 -2.84 -3.47
C SER A 106 11.08 -4.13 -3.71
N ALA A 107 9.76 -3.98 -3.85
CA ALA A 107 8.84 -5.03 -4.26
C ALA A 107 7.84 -4.46 -5.27
N ARG A 108 7.64 -5.14 -6.39
CA ARG A 108 6.73 -4.73 -7.46
C ARG A 108 5.92 -5.92 -7.94
N ALA A 109 4.64 -5.70 -8.19
CA ALA A 109 3.76 -6.70 -8.80
C ALA A 109 2.52 -6.05 -9.41
N SER A 110 1.92 -6.72 -10.41
CA SER A 110 0.60 -6.37 -10.92
C SER A 110 -0.45 -7.38 -10.49
N PHE A 111 -1.63 -6.89 -10.09
CA PHE A 111 -2.74 -7.69 -9.59
C PHE A 111 -3.97 -7.55 -10.47
N SER A 112 -4.73 -8.63 -10.63
CA SER A 112 -6.02 -8.68 -11.33
C SER A 112 -6.96 -9.66 -10.62
N PHE A 113 -8.17 -9.22 -10.29
CA PHE A 113 -9.15 -10.04 -9.58
C PHE A 113 -10.56 -9.45 -9.71
N PRO A 114 -11.62 -10.27 -9.58
CA PRO A 114 -13.00 -9.79 -9.59
C PRO A 114 -13.39 -9.25 -8.21
N TRP A 115 -13.14 -7.97 -7.94
CA TRP A 115 -13.64 -7.31 -6.73
C TRP A 115 -15.17 -7.24 -6.74
N ARG A 116 -15.84 -8.00 -5.87
CA ARG A 116 -17.31 -8.07 -5.81
C ARG A 116 -17.82 -7.85 -4.40
N GLU A 117 -17.14 -8.45 -3.44
CA GLU A 117 -17.55 -8.40 -2.04
C GLU A 117 -16.88 -7.27 -1.31
N ARG A 118 -17.59 -6.73 -0.31
CA ARG A 118 -17.05 -5.69 0.55
C ARG A 118 -15.76 -6.20 1.18
N TYR A 119 -14.69 -5.43 0.98
CA TYR A 119 -13.33 -5.70 1.44
C TYR A 119 -12.59 -6.83 0.72
N ASP A 120 -13.01 -7.25 -0.48
CA ASP A 120 -12.15 -8.04 -1.36
C ASP A 120 -10.81 -7.31 -1.57
N GLN A 121 -9.69 -8.02 -1.35
CA GLN A 121 -8.35 -7.44 -1.29
C GLN A 121 -7.34 -8.26 -2.09
N ALA A 122 -6.40 -7.57 -2.73
CA ALA A 122 -5.19 -8.14 -3.28
C ALA A 122 -4.02 -7.15 -3.18
N GLY A 123 -2.82 -7.64 -2.86
CA GLY A 123 -1.68 -6.74 -2.75
C GLY A 123 -0.37 -7.40 -2.34
N ILE A 124 0.59 -6.55 -1.98
CA ILE A 124 1.88 -6.91 -1.42
C ILE A 124 1.80 -6.81 0.10
N LEU A 125 2.31 -7.83 0.79
CA LEU A 125 2.44 -7.91 2.24
C LEU A 125 3.91 -7.92 2.62
N LEU A 126 4.30 -6.99 3.50
CA LEU A 126 5.60 -6.91 4.14
C LEU A 126 5.41 -7.31 5.61
N ALA A 127 6.02 -8.41 6.04
CA ALA A 127 5.95 -8.93 7.41
C ALA A 127 7.31 -8.82 8.10
N PHE A 128 7.37 -8.12 9.23
CA PHE A 128 8.61 -7.82 9.95
C PHE A 128 8.71 -8.69 11.21
N ARG A 129 9.86 -9.35 11.41
CA ARG A 129 10.12 -10.24 12.56
C ARG A 129 11.50 -9.98 13.19
N PRO A 130 11.63 -9.88 14.52
CA PRO A 130 12.93 -9.80 15.19
C PRO A 130 13.75 -11.07 14.96
N ARG A 131 15.02 -10.94 14.58
CA ARG A 131 15.97 -12.05 14.38
C ARG A 131 16.38 -12.72 15.70
N SER A 132 16.39 -11.97 16.80
CA SER A 132 16.73 -12.47 18.15
C SER A 132 15.61 -13.25 18.83
N SER A 133 14.41 -13.30 18.24
CA SER A 133 13.40 -14.27 18.68
C SER A 133 13.93 -15.65 18.36
N SER A 134 14.46 -16.33 19.37
CA SER A 134 14.84 -17.75 19.29
C SER A 134 13.67 -18.50 18.70
N PHE A 135 13.76 -18.90 17.42
CA PHE A 135 12.76 -19.75 16.79
C PHE A 135 12.53 -20.97 17.68
N PRO A 136 11.36 -21.16 18.32
CA PRO A 136 10.99 -22.47 18.77
C PRO A 136 10.29 -23.13 17.59
N SER A 137 11.05 -23.93 16.82
CA SER A 137 10.50 -24.99 15.95
C SER A 137 9.64 -24.53 14.76
N GLU A 138 9.62 -25.35 13.72
CA GLU A 138 8.78 -25.25 12.51
C GLU A 138 7.25 -25.33 12.78
N THR A 139 6.77 -25.04 14.00
CA THR A 139 5.43 -25.46 14.46
C THR A 139 4.56 -24.39 15.16
N LYS A 140 4.80 -23.09 14.98
CA LYS A 140 3.76 -22.08 15.27
C LYS A 140 3.83 -20.91 14.28
N GLU A 141 2.78 -20.78 13.47
CA GLU A 141 2.48 -19.58 12.68
C GLU A 141 2.26 -18.38 13.63
N GLU A 142 3.33 -17.79 14.14
CA GLU A 142 3.23 -16.57 14.91
C GLU A 142 2.94 -15.41 13.96
N ILE A 143 1.83 -14.72 14.23
CA ILE A 143 1.45 -13.47 13.59
C ILE A 143 2.65 -12.51 13.72
N PRO A 144 3.18 -11.94 12.62
CA PRO A 144 4.32 -11.04 12.70
C PRO A 144 4.01 -9.85 13.62
N GLN A 145 5.01 -9.43 14.37
CA GLN A 145 4.88 -8.34 15.33
C GLN A 145 4.40 -7.07 14.62
N LYS A 146 4.95 -6.81 13.43
CA LYS A 146 4.66 -5.64 12.60
C LYS A 146 4.47 -6.06 11.15
N TRP A 147 3.61 -5.36 10.42
CA TRP A 147 3.36 -5.67 9.03
C TRP A 147 2.83 -4.46 8.26
N ILE A 148 2.99 -4.47 6.95
CA ILE A 148 2.36 -3.54 6.02
C ILE A 148 1.66 -4.37 4.95
N LYS A 149 0.37 -4.11 4.68
CA LYS A 149 -0.29 -4.59 3.47
C LYS A 149 -0.61 -3.41 2.57
N THR A 150 -0.40 -3.56 1.27
CA THR A 150 -0.74 -2.52 0.30
C THR A 150 -1.19 -3.10 -1.03
N GLY A 151 -2.25 -2.54 -1.60
CA GLY A 151 -2.80 -2.99 -2.86
C GLY A 151 -4.18 -2.42 -3.15
N ILE A 152 -5.04 -3.23 -3.74
CA ILE A 152 -6.42 -2.87 -4.08
C ILE A 152 -7.35 -3.46 -3.03
N GLU A 153 -8.36 -2.68 -2.65
CA GLU A 153 -9.43 -3.10 -1.74
C GLU A 153 -10.80 -2.61 -2.25
N PHE A 154 -11.80 -3.48 -2.28
CA PHE A 154 -13.16 -3.08 -2.63
C PHE A 154 -13.86 -2.45 -1.44
N TYR A 155 -14.03 -1.13 -1.47
CA TYR A 155 -14.61 -0.40 -0.36
C TYR A 155 -15.41 0.80 -0.86
N GLN A 156 -16.54 1.09 -0.18
CA GLN A 156 -17.51 2.09 -0.63
C GLN A 156 -18.00 1.83 -2.06
N SER A 157 -18.28 0.56 -2.38
CA SER A 157 -18.79 0.11 -3.67
C SER A 157 -17.90 0.45 -4.88
N ALA A 158 -16.61 0.67 -4.66
CA ALA A 158 -15.62 0.94 -5.69
C ALA A 158 -14.26 0.35 -5.31
N PRO A 159 -13.39 0.02 -6.29
CA PRO A 159 -12.01 -0.32 -5.99
C PRO A 159 -11.25 0.90 -5.44
N GLN A 160 -10.50 0.68 -4.38
CA GLN A 160 -9.65 1.67 -3.72
C GLN A 160 -8.21 1.17 -3.76
N PHE A 161 -7.25 2.09 -3.78
CA PHE A 161 -5.94 1.80 -3.21
C PHE A 161 -6.05 1.81 -1.70
N SER A 162 -5.43 0.82 -1.08
CA SER A 162 -5.45 0.62 0.37
C SER A 162 -4.04 0.31 0.83
N THR A 163 -3.61 1.01 1.88
CA THR A 163 -2.37 0.70 2.59
C THR A 163 -2.67 0.68 4.07
N VAL A 164 -2.28 -0.40 4.73
CA VAL A 164 -2.33 -0.51 6.19
C VAL A 164 -0.91 -0.72 6.68
N ALA A 165 -0.42 0.20 7.50
CA ALA A 165 0.89 0.10 8.15
C ALA A 165 0.68 -0.17 9.64
N THR A 166 1.11 -1.35 10.09
CA THR A 166 0.85 -1.85 11.44
C THR A 166 2.16 -1.96 12.21
N ASP A 167 2.45 -0.93 13.01
CA ASP A 167 3.53 -0.94 14.00
C ASP A 167 3.08 -1.69 15.28
N ASN A 168 2.06 -1.16 15.95
CA ASN A 168 1.37 -1.83 17.07
C ASN A 168 -0.08 -2.18 16.71
N TRP A 169 -0.77 -1.24 16.05
CA TRP A 169 -2.15 -1.34 15.57
C TRP A 169 -2.23 -0.86 14.12
N ALA A 170 -3.27 -1.27 13.40
CA ALA A 170 -3.46 -0.88 12.00
C ALA A 170 -3.69 0.63 11.87
N ASP A 171 -2.83 1.29 11.08
CA ASP A 171 -3.05 2.63 10.54
C ASP A 171 -3.39 2.48 9.04
N TRP A 172 -4.63 2.81 8.68
CA TRP A 172 -5.22 2.54 7.37
C TRP A 172 -5.47 3.82 6.57
N SER A 173 -4.90 3.87 5.37
CA SER A 173 -5.20 4.88 4.37
C SER A 173 -5.89 4.26 3.16
N VAL A 174 -6.91 4.96 2.63
CA VAL A 174 -7.63 4.60 1.40
C VAL A 174 -7.73 5.78 0.46
N THR A 175 -7.60 5.53 -0.83
CA THR A 175 -7.81 6.52 -1.88
C THR A 175 -8.40 5.86 -3.14
N PRO A 176 -9.26 6.54 -3.91
CA PRO A 176 -9.88 5.96 -5.10
C PRO A 176 -8.87 5.41 -6.12
N LEU A 177 -9.14 4.21 -6.66
CA LEU A 177 -8.47 3.71 -7.86
C LEU A 177 -9.06 4.43 -9.08
N THR A 178 -8.48 5.55 -9.47
CA THR A 178 -8.89 6.30 -10.67
C THR A 178 -8.48 5.56 -11.94
N SER A 179 -9.35 5.52 -12.95
CA SER A 179 -9.09 4.83 -14.22
C SER A 179 -8.63 3.37 -14.02
N PRO A 180 -9.48 2.50 -13.45
CA PRO A 180 -9.13 1.11 -13.23
C PRO A 180 -8.89 0.41 -14.57
N THR A 181 -7.80 -0.36 -14.63
CA THR A 181 -7.42 -1.25 -15.71
C THR A 181 -7.52 -2.70 -15.24
N ASP A 182 -7.50 -3.66 -16.16
CA ASP A 182 -7.54 -5.10 -15.80
C ASP A 182 -6.43 -5.50 -14.83
N TRP A 183 -5.28 -4.82 -14.91
CA TRP A 183 -4.12 -5.02 -14.06
C TRP A 183 -3.75 -3.72 -13.38
N THR A 184 -3.51 -3.78 -12.07
CA THR A 184 -2.99 -2.64 -11.30
C THR A 184 -1.62 -2.99 -10.74
N THR A 185 -0.62 -2.16 -11.04
CA THR A 185 0.76 -2.35 -10.60
C THR A 185 1.04 -1.53 -9.35
N ILE A 186 1.55 -2.22 -8.33
CA ILE A 186 1.98 -1.63 -7.06
C ILE A 186 3.50 -1.73 -6.96
N LEU A 187 4.13 -0.68 -6.45
CA LEU A 187 5.54 -0.65 -6.11
C LEU A 187 5.70 -0.19 -4.66
N VAL A 188 6.46 -0.94 -3.89
CA VAL A 188 6.98 -0.53 -2.58
C VAL A 188 8.49 -0.40 -2.72
N GLU A 189 9.06 0.75 -2.37
CA GLU A 189 10.52 0.97 -2.49
C GLU A 189 11.10 1.67 -1.26
N LYS A 190 12.31 1.25 -0.89
CA LYS A 190 13.19 1.96 0.02
C LYS A 190 13.64 3.24 -0.66
N SER A 191 13.40 4.37 0.00
CA SER A 191 13.94 5.67 -0.36
C SER A 191 14.76 6.22 0.81
N GLY A 192 15.71 7.10 0.50
CA GLY A 192 16.49 7.77 1.53
C GLY A 192 17.10 9.06 1.01
N ASP A 193 17.13 10.06 1.88
CA ASP A 193 17.74 11.35 1.65
C ASP A 193 18.48 11.86 2.91
N LYS A 194 18.80 13.15 2.94
CA LYS A 194 19.47 13.78 4.10
C LYS A 194 18.61 13.79 5.38
N HIS A 195 17.30 13.52 5.30
CA HIS A 195 16.35 13.50 6.40
C HIS A 195 16.07 12.09 6.95
N GLY A 196 16.57 11.04 6.29
CA GLY A 196 16.44 9.66 6.76
C GLY A 196 16.00 8.70 5.66
N LYS A 197 15.54 7.52 6.07
CA LYS A 197 15.02 6.47 5.16
C LYS A 197 13.52 6.28 5.39
N SER A 198 12.80 5.97 4.33
CA SER A 198 11.37 5.63 4.36
C SER A 198 11.03 4.55 3.33
N LEU A 199 9.91 3.87 3.54
CA LEU A 199 9.28 3.07 2.48
C LEU A 199 8.23 3.92 1.80
N TRP A 200 8.33 4.03 0.48
CA TRP A 200 7.30 4.63 -0.34
C TRP A 200 6.45 3.56 -1.02
N VAL A 201 5.15 3.81 -1.09
CA VAL A 201 4.17 3.03 -1.82
C VAL A 201 3.68 3.86 -3.00
N TYR A 202 3.70 3.25 -4.19
CA TYR A 202 3.26 3.86 -5.43
C TYR A 202 2.28 2.97 -6.19
N ARG A 203 1.37 3.60 -6.92
CA ARG A 203 0.79 3.01 -8.13
C ARG A 203 1.73 3.30 -9.28
N VAL A 204 2.03 2.26 -10.08
CA VAL A 204 2.75 2.42 -11.33
C VAL A 204 1.76 2.30 -12.49
N VAL A 205 1.65 3.36 -13.28
CA VAL A 205 0.87 3.38 -14.53
C VAL A 205 1.81 2.93 -15.65
N LEU A 206 1.42 1.86 -16.35
CA LEU A 206 2.18 1.32 -17.46
C LEU A 206 1.56 1.76 -18.78
N ASP A 207 2.39 1.98 -19.80
CA ASP A 207 1.93 2.03 -21.17
C ASP A 207 1.46 0.64 -21.60
N GLU A 208 0.21 0.53 -22.07
CA GLU A 208 -0.38 -0.76 -22.43
C GLU A 208 0.27 -1.41 -23.65
N LYS A 209 0.90 -0.61 -24.54
CA LYS A 209 1.53 -1.11 -25.76
C LYS A 209 2.97 -1.53 -25.52
N THR A 210 3.73 -0.75 -24.76
CA THR A 210 5.16 -1.00 -24.53
C THR A 210 5.44 -1.75 -23.23
N GLY A 211 4.53 -1.67 -22.25
CA GLY A 211 4.75 -2.18 -20.89
C GLY A 211 5.65 -1.30 -20.03
N GLU A 212 6.11 -0.15 -20.57
CA GLU A 212 7.01 0.76 -19.88
C GLU A 212 6.27 1.59 -18.83
N GLU A 213 7.00 2.06 -17.81
CA GLU A 213 6.47 2.95 -16.78
C GLU A 213 6.19 4.33 -17.38
N LYS A 214 4.92 4.73 -17.41
CA LYS A 214 4.46 6.03 -17.90
C LYS A 214 4.40 7.06 -16.77
N GLU A 215 3.93 6.63 -15.60
CA GLU A 215 3.74 7.50 -14.44
C GLU A 215 3.84 6.69 -13.15
N ARG A 216 4.36 7.35 -12.11
CA ARG A 216 4.40 6.84 -10.75
C ARG A 216 3.62 7.77 -9.82
N ILE A 217 2.53 7.27 -9.26
CA ILE A 217 1.63 8.05 -8.39
C ILE A 217 1.91 7.66 -6.94
N ALA A 218 2.37 8.62 -6.13
CA ALA A 218 2.66 8.42 -4.72
C ALA A 218 1.38 8.20 -3.90
N LEU A 219 1.36 7.16 -3.06
CA LEU A 219 0.21 6.78 -2.24
C LEU A 219 0.49 6.91 -0.74
N ARG A 220 1.66 6.47 -0.29
CA ARG A 220 2.01 6.46 1.13
C ARG A 220 3.53 6.54 1.33
N GLU A 221 3.96 7.33 2.30
CA GLU A 221 5.30 7.26 2.88
C GLU A 221 5.21 6.66 4.29
N ILE A 222 6.10 5.73 4.61
CA ILE A 222 6.11 4.97 5.87
C ILE A 222 7.52 5.01 6.46
N CYS A 223 7.71 5.77 7.54
CA CYS A 223 9.03 5.99 8.13
C CYS A 223 9.36 5.03 9.28
N TRP A 224 8.36 4.57 10.03
CA TRP A 224 8.58 3.85 11.31
C TRP A 224 9.41 2.57 11.15
N VAL A 225 9.39 1.95 9.97
CA VAL A 225 10.14 0.71 9.67
C VAL A 225 11.64 0.90 9.81
N TYR A 226 12.18 2.08 9.50
CA TYR A 226 13.62 2.37 9.64
C TYR A 226 13.98 2.99 11.00
N GLY A 227 13.02 3.11 11.91
CA GLY A 227 13.28 3.24 13.33
C GLY A 227 13.62 1.90 14.01
N LEU A 228 13.44 0.78 13.31
CA LEU A 228 13.89 -0.54 13.75
C LEU A 228 15.40 -0.70 13.46
N ASP A 229 16.09 -1.48 14.28
CA ASP A 229 17.45 -1.93 13.95
C ASP A 229 17.39 -2.92 12.77
N GLY A 230 17.82 -2.47 11.60
CA GLY A 230 17.71 -3.22 10.35
C GLY A 230 18.48 -4.56 10.33
N GLU A 231 19.47 -4.74 11.20
CA GLU A 231 20.21 -5.99 11.36
C GLU A 231 19.54 -6.94 12.36
N ALA A 232 18.73 -6.40 13.26
CA ALA A 232 17.99 -7.17 14.24
C ALA A 232 16.60 -7.62 13.74
N TRP A 233 16.19 -7.23 12.53
CA TRP A 233 14.89 -7.55 11.96
C TRP A 233 15.00 -8.16 10.57
N ASP A 234 14.27 -9.26 10.36
CA ASP A 234 14.03 -9.80 9.03
C ASP A 234 12.72 -9.25 8.47
N LEU A 235 12.69 -9.09 7.14
CA LEU A 235 11.51 -8.78 6.36
C LEU A 235 11.17 -9.98 5.47
N GLU A 236 9.89 -10.34 5.44
CA GLU A 236 9.30 -11.23 4.46
C GLU A 236 8.35 -10.44 3.55
N VAL A 237 8.45 -10.67 2.23
CA VAL A 237 7.70 -10.00 1.18
C VAL A 237 6.96 -11.04 0.35
N VAL A 238 5.64 -11.00 0.38
CA VAL A 238 4.76 -11.97 -0.30
C VAL A 238 3.54 -11.28 -0.90
N ALA A 239 2.94 -11.86 -1.93
CA ALA A 239 1.62 -11.44 -2.41
C ALA A 239 0.55 -11.99 -1.46
N MET A 240 -0.58 -11.29 -1.35
CA MET A 240 -1.71 -11.67 -0.50
C MET A 240 -3.04 -11.52 -1.24
N ALA A 241 -4.03 -12.32 -0.84
CA ALA A 241 -5.44 -12.14 -1.19
C ALA A 241 -6.30 -12.26 0.07
N ALA A 242 -7.37 -11.48 0.22
CA ALA A 242 -8.29 -11.61 1.35
C ALA A 242 -9.73 -11.32 0.95
N ARG A 243 -10.67 -12.04 1.57
CA ARG A 243 -12.12 -11.87 1.45
C ARG A 243 -12.72 -11.86 2.85
N PRO A 244 -12.81 -10.69 3.52
CA PRO A 244 -13.33 -10.60 4.88
C PRO A 244 -14.82 -10.89 5.00
N GLU A 245 -15.61 -10.61 3.96
CA GLU A 245 -17.04 -10.94 3.95
C GLU A 245 -17.22 -12.45 4.08
N LYS A 246 -17.85 -12.87 5.18
CA LYS A 246 -18.02 -14.29 5.53
C LYS A 246 -19.14 -14.93 4.73
N ASN A 247 -20.14 -14.13 4.34
CA ASN A 247 -21.31 -14.57 3.61
C ASN A 247 -21.25 -14.12 2.14
N ALA A 248 -20.06 -14.15 1.55
CA ALA A 248 -19.85 -13.84 0.14
C ALA A 248 -20.86 -14.61 -0.72
N GLU A 249 -21.39 -13.98 -1.75
CA GLU A 249 -22.42 -14.57 -2.60
C GLU A 249 -21.92 -15.90 -3.19
N GLY A 250 -22.72 -16.96 -3.03
CA GLY A 250 -22.36 -18.32 -3.46
C GLY A 250 -21.24 -18.99 -2.63
N GLY A 251 -20.67 -18.34 -1.63
CA GLY A 251 -19.58 -18.86 -0.81
C GLY A 251 -18.27 -19.02 -1.58
N GLU A 252 -18.14 -18.37 -2.75
CA GLU A 252 -17.00 -18.57 -3.65
C GLU A 252 -15.70 -17.98 -3.09
N GLU A 253 -14.57 -18.52 -3.53
CA GLU A 253 -13.24 -17.98 -3.25
C GLU A 253 -12.98 -16.71 -4.09
N LEU A 254 -12.18 -15.80 -3.54
CA LEU A 254 -11.57 -14.74 -4.32
C LEU A 254 -10.30 -15.28 -4.99
N VAL A 255 -10.31 -15.33 -6.32
CA VAL A 255 -9.13 -15.72 -7.11
C VAL A 255 -8.39 -14.48 -7.59
N VAL A 256 -7.19 -14.27 -7.03
CA VAL A 256 -6.28 -13.17 -7.38
C VAL A 256 -5.22 -13.68 -8.33
N LYS A 257 -5.03 -13.02 -9.46
CA LYS A 257 -3.92 -13.25 -10.39
C LYS A 257 -2.81 -12.24 -10.11
N VAL A 258 -1.57 -12.73 -10.07
CA VAL A 258 -0.38 -11.92 -9.84
C VAL A 258 0.59 -12.13 -10.99
N ARG A 259 1.14 -11.05 -11.54
CA ARG A 259 2.19 -11.10 -12.57
C ARG A 259 3.28 -10.07 -12.30
N GLY A 260 4.44 -10.26 -12.93
CA GLY A 260 5.56 -9.32 -12.80
C GLY A 260 6.04 -9.18 -11.35
N TRP A 261 6.01 -10.28 -10.60
CA TRP A 261 6.44 -10.33 -9.21
C TRP A 261 7.95 -10.21 -9.12
N GLU A 262 8.42 -9.09 -8.56
CA GLU A 262 9.83 -8.76 -8.43
C GLU A 262 10.09 -8.27 -7.01
N VAL A 263 11.09 -8.84 -6.34
CA VAL A 263 11.58 -8.38 -5.04
C VAL A 263 13.09 -8.18 -5.16
N LYS A 264 13.55 -6.97 -4.87
CA LYS A 264 14.96 -6.60 -4.92
C LYS A 264 15.53 -6.47 -3.52
N TRP A 265 16.71 -7.03 -3.36
CA TRP A 265 17.54 -6.95 -2.17
C TRP A 265 18.92 -6.43 -2.60
N GLU A 266 19.61 -5.69 -1.73
CA GLU A 266 21.04 -5.42 -1.89
C GLU A 266 21.78 -6.77 -1.93
N GLU A 267 22.69 -6.91 -2.90
CA GLU A 267 23.61 -8.04 -2.95
C GLU A 267 24.58 -7.92 -1.76
N GLU A 268 24.83 -9.03 -1.08
CA GLU A 268 25.85 -9.13 -0.01
C GLU A 268 27.26 -9.19 -0.60
#